data_AF-A0A7L2JMV9-F1
#
_entry.id   AF-A0A7L2JMV9-F1
#
_cell.length_a   1.000
_cell.length_b   1.000
_cell.length_c   1.000
_cell.angle_alpha   90.00
_cell.angle_beta   90.00
_cell.angle_gamma   90.00
#
_symmetry.space_group_name_H-M   'P 1'
#
loop_
_entity.id
_entity.type
_entity.pdbx_description
1 polymer ?
#
loop_
_entity_poly.entity_id
_entity_poly.type
_entity_poly.pdbx_seq_one_letter_code
_entity_poly.pdbx_strand_id
1 'polypeptide(L)'
;MFNSSTNSSGNNCSHSTVITTTVIPLLYCLIFLAGLSLNALAAWVFLHVPSTKSFIVYLKNIAVADLLMSLTFPFKILADSEIAPPELNLFVCRYSAVVFYMNMYIGISFFGLIGFDRYYKIVKPLFTSFVHTVNYSKVVSVIIWLLLMVMSFPNMILTNEITKDYYSRKCIGLKSELGRQWHKATTYICTGIFWIVFFLLIVFYTSISKKIYSSYKKFRRNSDMAKRKTSRNIFTIMFVFVICFVPYHLCRTPYTLSQISSHFTCQSQKSLFYAKEFTLVLSAANVCLDPIIYFFLCLPFREKLYQKLHLKLKASNELEISKSRRSNTLRESINIV
;
A
#
# COMPACT_ATOMS: atom_id res chain seq x y z
N MET A 1 9.35 25.68 -61.21
CA MET A 1 9.38 26.22 -59.83
C MET A 1 8.07 25.87 -59.15
N PHE A 2 8.03 24.80 -58.35
CA PHE A 2 6.91 24.52 -57.46
C PHE A 2 7.41 24.71 -56.03
N ASN A 3 6.99 25.81 -55.41
CA ASN A 3 7.23 26.13 -54.02
C ASN A 3 6.25 25.32 -53.17
N SER A 4 6.71 24.21 -52.58
CA SER A 4 5.97 23.55 -51.50
C SER A 4 6.35 24.20 -50.18
N SER A 5 5.52 25.14 -49.75
CA SER A 5 5.52 25.66 -48.38
C SER A 5 5.00 24.55 -47.45
N THR A 6 5.92 23.80 -46.85
CA THR A 6 5.63 22.92 -45.72
C THR A 6 5.34 23.80 -44.51
N ASN A 7 4.06 24.10 -44.29
CA ASN A 7 3.57 24.58 -43.00
C ASN A 7 3.79 23.47 -41.97
N SER A 8 4.92 23.52 -41.26
CA SER A 8 5.14 22.76 -40.04
C SER A 8 4.26 23.36 -38.95
N SER A 9 3.02 22.90 -38.86
CA SER A 9 2.19 23.04 -37.67
C SER A 9 2.88 22.30 -36.53
N GLY A 10 3.71 23.04 -35.77
CA GLY A 10 4.32 22.54 -34.55
C GLY A 10 3.22 22.04 -33.62
N ASN A 11 3.14 20.72 -33.44
CA ASN A 11 2.27 20.10 -32.45
C ASN A 11 2.70 20.57 -31.06
N ASN A 12 2.06 21.63 -30.56
CA ASN A 12 2.23 22.13 -29.20
C ASN A 12 1.78 21.03 -28.22
N CYS A 13 2.73 20.21 -27.79
CA CYS A 13 2.53 19.13 -26.86
C CYS A 13 2.59 19.66 -25.42
N SER A 14 1.58 20.44 -25.03
CA SER A 14 1.44 20.96 -23.67
C SER A 14 0.65 20.00 -22.78
N HIS A 15 0.97 19.96 -21.48
CA HIS A 15 0.12 19.29 -20.50
C HIS A 15 -1.17 20.11 -20.26
N SER A 16 -2.28 19.42 -20.05
CA SER A 16 -3.55 20.02 -19.64
C SER A 16 -3.39 20.49 -18.21
N THR A 17 -3.32 21.80 -18.05
CA THR A 17 -3.16 22.46 -16.75
C THR A 17 -4.26 22.03 -15.80
N VAL A 18 -5.52 22.05 -16.23
CA VAL A 18 -6.71 21.65 -15.45
C VAL A 18 -6.56 20.27 -14.80
N ILE A 19 -6.07 19.27 -15.54
CA ILE A 19 -5.89 17.92 -14.98
C ILE A 19 -4.82 17.93 -13.89
N THR A 20 -3.68 18.57 -14.17
CA THR A 20 -2.52 18.59 -13.28
C THR A 20 -2.70 19.46 -12.04
N THR A 21 -3.37 20.61 -12.17
CA THR A 21 -3.47 21.63 -11.13
C THR A 21 -4.79 21.61 -10.38
N THR A 22 -5.82 20.96 -10.91
CA THR A 22 -7.15 20.90 -10.28
C THR A 22 -7.58 19.48 -9.98
N VAL A 23 -7.69 18.61 -11.00
CA VAL A 23 -8.27 17.27 -10.81
C VAL A 23 -7.42 16.39 -9.89
N ILE A 24 -6.11 16.27 -10.15
CA ILE A 24 -5.22 15.44 -9.33
C ILE A 24 -5.14 15.96 -7.89
N PRO A 25 -4.91 17.26 -7.62
CA PRO A 25 -4.91 17.81 -6.26
C PRO A 25 -6.22 17.58 -5.50
N LEU A 26 -7.37 17.75 -6.16
CA LEU A 26 -8.68 17.49 -5.53
C LEU A 26 -8.83 16.03 -5.10
N LEU A 27 -8.42 15.07 -5.94
CA LEU A 27 -8.45 13.65 -5.59
C LEU A 27 -7.55 13.35 -4.40
N TYR A 28 -6.32 13.89 -4.38
CA TYR A 28 -5.43 13.75 -3.23
C TYR A 28 -5.98 14.42 -1.96
N CYS A 29 -6.70 15.54 -2.08
CA CYS A 29 -7.34 16.19 -0.94
C CYS A 29 -8.42 15.29 -0.31
N LEU A 30 -9.28 14.68 -1.13
CA LEU A 30 -10.28 13.73 -0.66
C LEU A 30 -9.64 12.50 0.02
N ILE A 31 -8.59 11.95 -0.59
CA ILE A 31 -7.82 10.83 -0.04
C ILE A 31 -7.14 11.23 1.27
N PHE A 32 -6.58 12.43 1.37
CA PHE A 32 -5.93 12.93 2.57
C PHE A 32 -6.91 13.04 3.75
N LEU A 33 -8.06 13.69 3.54
CA LEU A 33 -9.07 13.87 4.59
C LEU A 33 -9.60 12.52 5.09
N ALA A 34 -9.97 11.62 4.17
CA ALA A 34 -10.46 10.30 4.53
C ALA A 34 -9.36 9.42 5.15
N GLY A 35 -8.20 9.36 4.50
CA GLY A 35 -7.07 8.52 4.89
C GLY A 35 -6.48 8.92 6.25
N LEU A 36 -6.27 10.20 6.50
CA LEU A 36 -5.77 10.68 7.79
C LEU A 36 -6.76 10.36 8.91
N SER A 37 -8.05 10.64 8.70
CA SER A 37 -9.09 10.37 9.70
C SER A 37 -9.20 8.88 10.04
N LEU A 38 -9.25 8.03 9.01
CA LEU A 38 -9.37 6.57 9.17
C LEU A 38 -8.11 5.95 9.80
N ASN A 39 -6.92 6.36 9.37
CA ASN A 39 -5.67 5.83 9.92
C ASN A 39 -5.36 6.37 11.31
N ALA A 40 -5.71 7.62 11.63
CA ALA A 40 -5.58 8.15 12.99
C ALA A 40 -6.48 7.37 13.97
N LEU A 41 -7.73 7.11 13.57
CA LEU A 41 -8.62 6.24 14.33
C LEU A 41 -8.04 4.82 14.48
N ALA A 42 -7.54 4.24 13.39
CA ALA A 42 -6.97 2.90 13.43
C ALA A 42 -5.74 2.82 14.35
N ALA A 43 -4.82 3.78 14.26
CA ALA A 43 -3.65 3.88 15.11
C ALA A 43 -4.05 4.02 16.59
N TRP A 44 -5.00 4.91 16.89
CA TRP A 44 -5.54 5.07 18.25
C TRP A 44 -6.11 3.76 18.83
N VAL A 45 -6.89 3.02 18.03
CA VAL A 45 -7.38 1.69 18.44
C VAL A 45 -6.22 0.73 18.66
N PHE A 46 -5.23 0.71 17.77
CA PHE A 46 -4.08 -0.20 17.85
C PHE A 46 -3.15 0.08 19.05
N LEU A 47 -3.09 1.30 19.58
CA LEU A 47 -2.41 1.59 20.84
C LEU A 47 -2.99 0.78 22.00
N HIS A 48 -4.29 0.48 21.95
CA HIS A 48 -5.00 -0.28 22.97
C HIS A 48 -5.16 -1.77 22.65
N VAL A 49 -4.72 -2.23 21.47
CA VAL A 49 -4.74 -3.65 21.09
C VAL A 49 -3.36 -4.25 21.38
N PRO A 50 -3.23 -5.22 22.29
CA PRO A 50 -1.95 -5.86 22.55
C PRO A 50 -1.50 -6.68 21.34
N SER A 51 -0.19 -6.65 21.06
CA SER A 51 0.42 -7.38 19.94
C SER A 51 0.58 -8.86 20.29
N THR A 52 -0.52 -9.59 20.45
CA THR A 52 -0.55 -11.01 20.83
C THR A 52 -0.31 -11.97 19.66
N LYS A 53 -0.42 -11.48 18.43
CA LYS A 53 -0.29 -12.27 17.20
C LYS A 53 0.62 -11.55 16.21
N SER A 54 1.44 -12.31 15.49
CA SER A 54 2.32 -11.84 14.41
C SER A 54 1.64 -10.89 13.43
N PHE A 55 0.44 -11.25 12.94
CA PHE A 55 -0.29 -10.38 11.99
C PHE A 55 -0.68 -9.01 12.57
N ILE A 56 -0.91 -8.89 13.90
CA ILE A 56 -1.24 -7.61 14.54
C ILE A 56 -0.03 -6.67 14.48
N VAL A 57 1.19 -7.21 14.61
CA VAL A 57 2.42 -6.43 14.44
C VAL A 57 2.49 -5.85 13.02
N TYR A 58 2.23 -6.67 12.00
CA TYR A 58 2.23 -6.21 10.60
C TYR A 58 1.16 -5.14 10.35
N LEU A 59 -0.07 -5.33 10.83
CA LEU A 59 -1.14 -4.33 10.69
C LEU A 59 -0.78 -2.99 11.34
N LYS A 60 -0.14 -3.00 12.51
CA LYS A 60 0.35 -1.78 13.16
C LYS A 60 1.38 -1.04 12.31
N ASN A 61 2.30 -1.78 11.68
CA ASN A 61 3.28 -1.17 10.79
C ASN A 61 2.66 -0.59 9.53
N ILE A 62 1.64 -1.25 8.95
CA ILE A 62 0.88 -0.70 7.82
C ILE A 62 0.21 0.61 8.24
N ALA A 63 -0.50 0.64 9.38
CA ALA A 63 -1.13 1.86 9.87
C ALA A 63 -0.13 3.02 10.08
N VAL A 64 1.09 2.72 10.57
CA VAL A 64 2.16 3.74 10.69
C VAL A 64 2.63 4.20 9.30
N ALA A 65 2.85 3.28 8.36
CA ALA A 65 3.26 3.62 7.00
C ALA A 65 2.20 4.47 6.28
N ASP A 66 0.92 4.14 6.44
CA ASP A 66 -0.20 4.88 5.84
C ASP A 66 -0.36 6.28 6.44
N LEU A 67 -0.12 6.44 7.75
CA LEU A 67 -0.07 7.77 8.38
C LEU A 67 1.08 8.60 7.82
N LEU A 68 2.29 8.05 7.79
CA LEU A 68 3.46 8.75 7.25
C LEU A 68 3.28 9.09 5.77
N MET A 69 2.69 8.19 4.98
CA MET A 69 2.33 8.45 3.58
C MET A 69 1.29 9.56 3.48
N SER A 70 0.22 9.52 4.30
CA SER A 70 -0.85 10.51 4.26
C SER A 70 -0.34 11.92 4.58
N LEU A 71 0.64 12.05 5.50
CA LEU A 71 1.30 13.32 5.81
C LEU A 71 2.08 13.91 4.62
N THR A 72 2.39 13.13 3.58
CA THR A 72 3.06 13.64 2.36
C THR A 72 2.10 14.30 1.38
N PHE A 73 0.79 13.99 1.44
CA PHE A 73 -0.19 14.43 0.45
C PHE A 73 -0.38 15.95 0.40
N PRO A 74 -0.45 16.69 1.53
CA PRO A 74 -0.58 18.14 1.51
C PRO A 74 0.50 18.82 0.66
N PHE A 75 1.75 18.37 0.77
CA PHE A 75 2.84 18.93 -0.02
C PHE A 75 2.68 18.69 -1.51
N LYS A 76 2.19 17.50 -1.91
CA LYS A 76 1.89 17.21 -3.33
C LYS A 76 0.71 18.04 -3.82
N ILE A 77 -0.36 18.17 -3.05
CA ILE A 77 -1.53 18.98 -3.38
C ILE A 77 -1.11 20.44 -3.62
N LEU A 78 -0.33 21.01 -2.70
CA LEU A 78 0.14 22.39 -2.77
C LEU A 78 1.10 22.64 -3.93
N ALA A 79 2.01 21.70 -4.21
CA ALA A 79 2.94 21.82 -5.32
C ALA A 79 2.24 21.66 -6.69
N ASP A 80 1.35 20.68 -6.82
CA ASP A 80 0.65 20.41 -8.08
C ASP A 80 -0.39 21.49 -8.40
N SER A 81 -1.03 22.10 -7.39
CA SER A 81 -2.02 23.17 -7.58
C SER A 81 -1.44 24.55 -7.90
N GLU A 82 -0.10 24.69 -7.86
CA GLU A 82 0.62 25.96 -8.08
C GLU A 82 0.20 27.10 -7.14
N ILE A 83 -0.44 26.76 -6.00
CA ILE A 83 -0.78 27.71 -4.94
C ILE A 83 0.47 28.05 -4.10
N ALA A 84 1.37 27.09 -3.91
CA ALA A 84 2.54 27.25 -3.08
C ALA A 84 3.75 27.81 -3.84
N PRO A 85 4.72 28.41 -3.12
CA PRO A 85 5.96 28.88 -3.72
C PRO A 85 6.68 27.75 -4.48
N PRO A 86 7.33 28.03 -5.61
CA PRO A 86 7.97 27.00 -6.41
C PRO A 86 9.07 26.20 -5.66
N GLU A 87 9.64 26.77 -4.59
CA GLU A 87 10.58 26.11 -3.66
C GLU A 87 9.97 24.87 -2.99
N LEU A 88 8.63 24.82 -2.83
CA LEU A 88 7.95 23.64 -2.31
C LEU A 88 8.16 22.42 -3.22
N ASN A 89 8.26 22.61 -4.53
CA ASN A 89 8.50 21.51 -5.46
C ASN A 89 9.87 20.85 -5.20
N LEU A 90 10.88 21.63 -4.81
CA LEU A 90 12.19 21.10 -4.38
C LEU A 90 12.03 20.22 -3.14
N PHE A 91 11.28 20.68 -2.13
CA PHE A 91 10.98 19.89 -0.93
C PHE A 91 10.22 18.60 -1.27
N VAL A 92 9.23 18.68 -2.16
CA VAL A 92 8.45 17.53 -2.61
C VAL A 92 9.36 16.49 -3.28
N CYS A 93 10.17 16.90 -4.24
CA CYS A 93 11.05 16.01 -4.97
C CYS A 93 12.16 15.39 -4.09
N ARG A 94 12.68 16.17 -3.15
CA ARG A 94 13.79 15.75 -2.29
C ARG A 94 13.35 14.88 -1.13
N TYR A 95 12.21 15.18 -0.51
CA TYR A 95 11.76 14.54 0.73
C TYR A 95 10.39 13.90 0.59
N SER A 96 9.35 14.70 0.32
CA SER A 96 7.95 14.24 0.40
C SER A 96 7.67 13.03 -0.50
N ALA A 97 8.06 13.10 -1.78
CA ALA A 97 7.87 12.02 -2.74
C ALA A 97 8.69 10.77 -2.37
N VAL A 98 9.88 10.95 -1.80
CA VAL A 98 10.71 9.82 -1.36
C VAL A 98 10.05 9.11 -0.17
N VAL A 99 9.54 9.85 0.81
CA VAL A 99 8.79 9.32 1.95
C VAL A 99 7.50 8.62 1.49
N PHE A 100 6.78 9.20 0.52
CA PHE A 100 5.61 8.59 -0.09
C PHE A 100 5.93 7.20 -0.65
N TYR A 101 6.94 7.10 -1.53
CA TYR A 101 7.28 5.84 -2.18
C TYR A 101 7.85 4.83 -1.19
N MET A 102 8.68 5.26 -0.24
CA MET A 102 9.19 4.39 0.82
C MET A 102 8.05 3.71 1.58
N ASN A 103 7.07 4.49 2.06
CA ASN A 103 5.94 3.96 2.81
C ASN A 103 5.04 3.06 1.96
N MET A 104 4.90 3.34 0.66
CA MET A 104 4.18 2.47 -0.28
C MET A 104 4.81 1.07 -0.35
N TYR A 105 6.13 0.99 -0.49
CA TYR A 105 6.83 -0.30 -0.54
C TYR A 105 6.90 -1.00 0.83
N ILE A 106 6.91 -0.24 1.92
CA ILE A 106 6.75 -0.79 3.27
C ILE A 106 5.38 -1.48 3.39
N GLY A 107 4.30 -0.79 3.00
CA GLY A 107 2.95 -1.34 2.99
C GLY A 107 2.83 -2.62 2.15
N ILE A 108 3.34 -2.59 0.91
CA ILE A 108 3.38 -3.75 0.00
C ILE A 108 4.12 -4.92 0.66
N SER A 109 5.28 -4.68 1.27
CA SER A 109 6.06 -5.73 1.94
C SER A 109 5.29 -6.36 3.10
N PHE A 110 4.60 -5.55 3.90
CA PHE A 110 3.76 -6.06 4.99
C PHE A 110 2.51 -6.80 4.50
N PHE A 111 1.91 -6.42 3.37
CA PHE A 111 0.87 -7.23 2.73
C PHE A 111 1.38 -8.62 2.38
N GLY A 112 2.58 -8.72 1.79
CA GLY A 112 3.25 -9.99 1.51
C GLY A 112 3.43 -10.84 2.77
N LEU A 113 3.92 -10.24 3.87
CA LEU A 113 4.09 -10.93 5.15
C LEU A 113 2.77 -11.38 5.78
N ILE A 114 1.69 -10.61 5.65
CA ILE A 114 0.35 -11.03 6.10
C ILE A 114 -0.15 -12.21 5.27
N GLY A 115 0.06 -12.19 3.95
CA GLY A 115 -0.24 -13.32 3.07
C GLY A 115 0.52 -14.58 3.46
N PHE A 116 1.83 -14.45 3.68
CA PHE A 116 2.70 -15.51 4.15
C PHE A 116 2.26 -16.07 5.52
N ASP A 117 1.99 -15.18 6.49
CA ASP A 117 1.53 -15.56 7.83
C ASP A 117 0.23 -16.40 7.77
N ARG A 118 -0.73 -15.98 6.93
CA ARG A 118 -1.98 -16.71 6.73
C ARG A 118 -1.79 -18.04 6.03
N TYR A 119 -0.92 -18.09 5.02
CA TYR A 119 -0.66 -19.31 4.26
C TYR A 119 -0.11 -20.42 5.16
N TYR A 120 0.94 -20.14 5.92
CA TYR A 120 1.53 -21.16 6.79
C TYR A 120 0.56 -21.63 7.89
N LYS A 121 -0.20 -20.72 8.51
CA LYS A 121 -1.21 -21.07 9.52
C LYS A 121 -2.32 -21.97 8.99
N ILE A 122 -2.77 -21.78 7.75
CA ILE A 122 -3.92 -22.52 7.19
C ILE A 122 -3.49 -23.77 6.44
N VAL A 123 -2.42 -23.69 5.65
CA VAL A 123 -2.00 -24.74 4.71
C VAL A 123 -0.96 -25.67 5.33
N LYS A 124 -0.05 -25.16 6.16
CA LYS A 124 1.09 -25.89 6.74
C LYS A 124 1.17 -25.76 8.27
N PRO A 125 0.12 -26.14 9.02
CA PRO A 125 0.03 -25.89 10.47
C PRO A 125 1.16 -26.51 11.30
N LEU A 126 1.80 -27.58 10.81
CA LEU A 126 2.88 -28.29 11.53
C LEU A 126 4.23 -27.54 11.51
N PHE A 127 4.43 -26.57 10.62
CA PHE A 127 5.69 -25.81 10.47
C PHE A 127 5.64 -24.42 11.17
N THR A 128 4.63 -24.18 12.00
CA THR A 128 4.21 -22.81 12.40
C THR A 128 4.85 -22.25 13.67
N SER A 129 5.74 -22.98 14.37
CA SER A 129 6.10 -22.58 15.74
C SER A 129 6.98 -21.31 15.83
N PHE A 130 8.10 -21.24 15.10
CA PHE A 130 9.08 -20.15 15.30
C PHE A 130 8.78 -18.86 14.50
N VAL A 131 8.43 -19.00 13.22
CA VAL A 131 8.25 -17.89 12.27
C VAL A 131 7.00 -17.03 12.57
N HIS A 132 6.08 -17.53 13.39
CA HIS A 132 4.86 -16.82 13.79
C HIS A 132 4.95 -16.20 15.19
N THR A 133 6.12 -16.22 15.82
CA THR A 133 6.31 -15.55 17.10
C THR A 133 6.24 -14.03 16.91
N VAL A 134 5.71 -13.34 17.92
CA VAL A 134 5.61 -11.87 17.92
C VAL A 134 7.00 -11.23 17.83
N ASN A 135 8.00 -11.83 18.47
CA ASN A 135 9.37 -11.31 18.43
C ASN A 135 9.97 -11.38 17.03
N TYR A 136 9.80 -12.52 16.33
CA TYR A 136 10.22 -12.65 14.94
C TYR A 136 9.56 -11.59 14.05
N SER A 137 8.24 -11.40 14.19
CA SER A 137 7.53 -10.36 13.44
C SER A 137 8.06 -8.95 13.69
N LYS A 138 8.43 -8.62 14.94
CA LYS A 138 9.05 -7.32 15.28
C LYS A 138 10.41 -7.16 14.59
N VAL A 139 11.27 -8.18 14.67
CA VAL A 139 12.61 -8.15 14.06
C VAL A 139 12.50 -7.98 12.55
N VAL A 140 11.65 -8.77 11.88
CA VAL A 140 11.45 -8.65 10.43
C VAL A 140 10.87 -7.29 10.06
N SER A 141 9.94 -6.74 10.84
CA SER A 141 9.43 -5.39 10.63
C SER A 141 10.56 -4.35 10.65
N VAL A 142 11.42 -4.38 11.67
CA VAL A 142 12.56 -3.46 11.78
C VAL A 142 13.51 -3.58 10.59
N ILE A 143 13.81 -4.81 10.15
CA ILE A 143 14.66 -5.06 8.99
C ILE A 143 14.06 -4.42 7.72
N ILE A 144 12.76 -4.63 7.46
CA ILE A 144 12.09 -4.03 6.29
C ILE A 144 12.16 -2.51 6.30
N TRP A 145 11.90 -1.90 7.46
CA TRP A 145 12.00 -0.45 7.65
C TRP A 145 13.41 0.05 7.33
N LEU A 146 14.44 -0.57 7.92
CA LEU A 146 15.82 -0.17 7.69
C LEU A 146 16.25 -0.35 6.23
N LEU A 147 15.94 -1.49 5.62
CA LEU A 147 16.30 -1.75 4.21
C LEU A 147 15.68 -0.73 3.27
N LEU A 148 14.39 -0.44 3.42
CA LEU A 148 13.69 0.52 2.56
C LEU A 148 14.15 1.96 2.85
N MET A 149 14.44 2.31 4.10
CA MET A 149 15.05 3.60 4.45
C MET A 149 16.44 3.78 3.81
N VAL A 150 17.33 2.79 3.94
CA VAL A 150 18.68 2.83 3.35
C VAL A 150 18.61 2.95 1.83
N MET A 151 17.68 2.26 1.18
CA MET A 151 17.50 2.35 -0.27
C MET A 151 16.93 3.71 -0.71
N SER A 152 16.02 4.29 0.07
CA SER A 152 15.38 5.57 -0.21
C SER A 152 16.28 6.77 0.10
N PHE A 153 17.16 6.67 1.09
CA PHE A 153 17.96 7.79 1.59
C PHE A 153 18.86 8.46 0.52
N PRO A 154 19.59 7.72 -0.36
CA PRO A 154 20.37 8.36 -1.41
C PRO A 154 19.52 9.11 -2.43
N ASN A 155 18.24 8.73 -2.63
CA ASN A 155 17.34 9.53 -3.47
C ASN A 155 17.10 10.93 -2.87
N MET A 156 17.18 11.11 -1.55
CA MET A 156 17.07 12.42 -0.91
C MET A 156 18.36 13.23 -1.04
N ILE A 157 19.52 12.61 -0.80
CA ILE A 157 20.83 13.29 -0.86
C ILE A 157 21.17 13.70 -2.29
N LEU A 158 20.96 12.80 -3.26
CA LEU A 158 21.36 13.01 -4.66
C LEU A 158 20.38 13.89 -5.46
N THR A 159 19.42 14.53 -4.78
CA THR A 159 18.58 15.60 -5.35
C THR A 159 19.22 16.95 -4.97
N ASN A 160 20.37 17.23 -5.59
CA ASN A 160 21.27 18.34 -5.25
C ASN A 160 21.63 19.24 -6.45
N GLU A 161 21.06 18.99 -7.64
CA GLU A 161 21.25 19.84 -8.81
C GLU A 161 20.19 20.95 -8.83
N ILE A 162 20.55 22.09 -8.24
CA ILE A 162 19.71 23.29 -8.22
C ILE A 162 20.19 24.19 -9.36
N THR A 163 19.66 23.97 -10.56
CA THR A 163 19.98 24.80 -11.74
C THR A 163 19.19 26.11 -11.74
N LYS A 164 19.80 27.19 -12.24
CA LYS A 164 19.15 28.52 -12.42
C LYS A 164 17.99 28.47 -13.42
N ASP A 165 18.03 27.53 -14.36
CA ASP A 165 16.93 27.27 -15.28
C ASP A 165 15.83 26.46 -14.58
N TYR A 166 14.93 27.24 -13.98
CA TYR A 166 13.54 26.97 -13.63
C TYR A 166 13.19 25.64 -12.95
N TYR A 167 12.41 25.80 -11.88
CA TYR A 167 11.38 24.91 -11.32
C TYR A 167 10.76 23.92 -12.32
N SER A 168 11.54 22.93 -12.74
CA SER A 168 11.05 21.84 -13.57
C SER A 168 10.01 21.11 -12.74
N ARG A 169 8.77 21.00 -13.23
CA ARG A 169 7.74 20.14 -12.63
C ARG A 169 8.20 18.68 -12.50
N LYS A 170 9.31 18.30 -13.14
CA LYS A 170 9.86 16.94 -13.11
C LYS A 170 11.02 16.81 -12.12
N CYS A 171 10.79 16.06 -11.03
CA CYS A 171 11.82 15.76 -10.03
C CYS A 171 13.11 15.11 -10.55
N ILE A 172 13.06 14.42 -11.70
CA ILE A 172 14.26 13.81 -12.30
C ILE A 172 15.27 14.87 -12.77
N GLY A 173 14.81 16.08 -13.09
CA GLY A 173 15.66 17.20 -13.48
C GLY A 173 16.57 17.68 -12.35
N LEU A 174 16.10 17.59 -11.10
CA LEU A 174 16.79 18.07 -9.89
C LEU A 174 17.81 17.08 -9.32
N LYS A 175 17.98 15.92 -9.96
CA LYS A 175 18.90 14.87 -9.55
C LYS A 175 20.21 14.94 -10.33
N SER A 176 21.33 14.79 -9.61
CA SER A 176 22.66 14.57 -10.19
C SER A 176 22.69 13.31 -11.04
N GLU A 177 23.72 13.12 -11.86
CA GLU A 177 23.85 11.94 -12.73
C GLU A 177 23.80 10.63 -11.93
N LEU A 178 24.55 10.56 -10.83
CA LEU A 178 24.47 9.44 -9.87
C LEU A 178 23.06 9.30 -9.28
N GLY A 179 22.39 10.42 -8.97
CA GLY A 179 21.02 10.44 -8.50
C GLY A 179 20.01 9.86 -9.49
N ARG A 180 20.18 10.12 -10.79
CA ARG A 180 19.34 9.57 -11.86
C ARG A 180 19.55 8.06 -12.00
N GLN A 181 20.81 7.61 -11.98
CA GLN A 181 21.15 6.19 -12.02
C GLN A 181 20.61 5.44 -10.79
N TRP A 182 20.79 6.00 -9.59
CA TRP A 182 20.23 5.43 -8.36
C TRP A 182 18.70 5.43 -8.36
N HIS A 183 18.05 6.51 -8.82
CA HIS A 183 16.59 6.56 -8.95
C HIS A 183 16.05 5.49 -9.89
N LYS A 184 16.75 5.25 -11.01
CA LYS A 184 16.45 4.17 -11.95
C LYS A 184 16.57 2.81 -11.27
N ALA A 185 17.73 2.51 -10.65
CA ALA A 185 17.99 1.25 -9.96
C ALA A 185 16.95 0.97 -8.88
N THR A 186 16.71 1.94 -7.99
CA THR A 186 15.71 1.83 -6.92
C THR A 186 14.29 1.65 -7.46
N THR A 187 13.91 2.36 -8.53
CA THR A 187 12.60 2.15 -9.18
C THR A 187 12.43 0.71 -9.70
N TYR A 188 13.47 0.13 -10.30
CA TYR A 188 13.43 -1.27 -10.77
C TYR A 188 13.41 -2.28 -9.62
N ILE A 189 14.25 -2.09 -8.59
CA ILE A 189 14.27 -2.94 -7.40
C ILE A 189 12.89 -2.93 -6.73
N CYS A 190 12.33 -1.76 -6.48
CA CYS A 190 11.00 -1.58 -5.90
C CYS A 190 9.88 -2.22 -6.74
N THR A 191 9.92 -2.03 -8.06
CA THR A 191 8.99 -2.70 -8.98
C THR A 191 9.14 -4.22 -8.92
N GLY A 192 10.36 -4.72 -8.80
CA GLY A 192 10.65 -6.14 -8.59
C GLY A 192 10.07 -6.68 -7.28
N ILE A 193 10.26 -5.96 -6.17
CA ILE A 193 9.66 -6.29 -4.86
C ILE A 193 8.14 -6.41 -5.00
N PHE A 194 7.50 -5.44 -5.68
CA PHE A 194 6.06 -5.49 -5.92
C PHE A 194 5.64 -6.76 -6.66
N TRP A 195 6.27 -7.09 -7.79
CA TRP A 195 5.90 -8.27 -8.58
C TRP A 195 6.14 -9.56 -7.80
N ILE A 196 7.24 -9.66 -7.06
CA ILE A 196 7.51 -10.81 -6.18
C ILE A 196 6.39 -10.96 -5.15
N VAL A 197 6.03 -9.89 -4.44
CA VAL A 197 4.93 -9.92 -3.45
C VAL A 197 3.61 -10.28 -4.11
N PHE A 198 3.30 -9.70 -5.27
CA PHE A 198 2.08 -9.98 -6.01
C PHE A 198 1.95 -11.46 -6.38
N PHE A 199 2.99 -12.06 -6.99
CA PHE A 199 2.98 -13.47 -7.35
C PHE A 199 2.91 -14.38 -6.12
N LEU A 200 3.62 -14.04 -5.03
CA LEU A 200 3.52 -14.77 -3.76
C LEU A 200 2.10 -14.72 -3.19
N LEU A 201 1.43 -13.56 -3.22
CA LEU A 201 0.05 -13.42 -2.77
C LEU A 201 -0.92 -14.29 -3.59
N ILE A 202 -0.75 -14.35 -4.91
CA ILE A 202 -1.53 -15.27 -5.76
C ILE A 202 -1.31 -16.72 -5.30
N VAL A 203 -0.06 -17.17 -5.21
CA VAL A 203 0.26 -18.54 -4.80
C VAL A 203 -0.32 -18.88 -3.42
N PHE A 204 -0.14 -17.98 -2.45
CA PHE A 204 -0.63 -18.14 -1.09
C PHE A 204 -2.15 -18.22 -1.05
N TYR A 205 -2.86 -17.27 -1.68
CA TYR A 205 -4.32 -17.22 -1.63
C TYR A 205 -5.00 -18.27 -2.48
N THR A 206 -4.42 -18.69 -3.62
CA THR A 206 -4.88 -19.87 -4.36
C THR A 206 -4.75 -21.13 -3.52
N SER A 207 -3.61 -21.32 -2.84
CA SER A 207 -3.37 -22.49 -1.98
C SER A 207 -4.30 -22.53 -0.76
N ILE A 208 -4.51 -21.37 -0.12
CA ILE A 208 -5.47 -21.25 0.98
C ILE A 208 -6.88 -21.58 0.49
N SER A 209 -7.30 -21.04 -0.66
CA SER A 209 -8.61 -21.32 -1.25
C SER A 209 -8.80 -22.81 -1.56
N LYS A 210 -7.78 -23.46 -2.15
CA LYS A 210 -7.78 -24.91 -2.39
C LYS A 210 -7.90 -25.71 -1.09
N LYS A 211 -7.16 -25.33 -0.03
CA LYS A 211 -7.21 -25.99 1.27
C LYS A 211 -8.58 -25.85 1.93
N ILE A 212 -9.18 -24.66 1.88
CA ILE A 212 -10.52 -24.39 2.40
C ILE A 212 -11.56 -25.21 1.63
N TYR A 213 -11.49 -25.23 0.30
CA TYR A 213 -12.41 -25.98 -0.55
C TYR A 213 -12.29 -27.50 -0.33
N SER A 214 -11.07 -28.03 -0.27
CA SER A 214 -10.83 -29.45 0.05
C SER A 214 -11.37 -29.83 1.43
N SER A 215 -11.18 -28.96 2.42
CA SER A 215 -11.73 -29.16 3.77
C SER A 215 -13.26 -29.11 3.78
N TYR A 216 -13.88 -28.26 2.95
CA TYR A 216 -15.33 -28.19 2.78
C TYR A 216 -15.89 -29.49 2.17
N LYS A 217 -15.25 -30.02 1.12
CA LYS A 217 -15.64 -31.30 0.51
C LYS A 217 -15.50 -32.47 1.47
N LYS A 218 -14.48 -32.47 2.34
CA LYS A 218 -14.17 -33.57 3.27
C LYS A 218 -15.02 -33.55 4.56
N PHE A 219 -15.42 -32.38 5.04
CA PHE A 219 -16.20 -32.23 6.28
C PHE A 219 -17.49 -31.44 6.01
N ARG A 220 -18.57 -32.15 5.67
CA ARG A 220 -19.91 -31.58 5.38
C ARG A 220 -20.63 -30.98 6.61
N ARG A 221 -19.98 -30.83 7.77
CA ARG A 221 -20.60 -30.27 8.99
C ARG A 221 -19.62 -29.51 9.89
N ASN A 222 -20.12 -28.39 10.42
CA ASN A 222 -19.77 -27.70 11.67
C ASN A 222 -18.71 -26.56 11.73
N SER A 223 -18.32 -25.92 10.62
CA SER A 223 -17.74 -24.55 10.70
C SER A 223 -17.87 -23.71 9.43
N ASP A 224 -19.02 -23.81 8.76
CA ASP A 224 -19.26 -23.16 7.47
C ASP A 224 -19.10 -21.63 7.51
N MET A 225 -19.54 -20.98 8.59
CA MET A 225 -19.47 -19.53 8.69
C MET A 225 -18.05 -18.99 8.85
N ALA A 226 -17.21 -19.64 9.67
CA ALA A 226 -15.83 -19.20 9.91
C ALA A 226 -14.94 -19.40 8.68
N LYS A 227 -15.14 -20.52 7.96
CA LYS A 227 -14.45 -20.81 6.69
C LYS A 227 -14.89 -19.86 5.57
N ARG A 228 -16.20 -19.60 5.42
CA ARG A 228 -16.74 -18.62 4.44
C ARG A 228 -16.27 -17.19 4.75
N LYS A 229 -16.28 -16.77 6.02
CA LYS A 229 -15.78 -15.46 6.47
C LYS A 229 -14.29 -15.28 6.18
N THR A 230 -13.47 -16.31 6.46
CA THR A 230 -12.02 -16.29 6.16
C THR A 230 -11.74 -16.22 4.66
N SER A 231 -12.49 -16.97 3.85
CA SER A 231 -12.38 -16.95 2.38
C SER A 231 -12.75 -15.58 1.79
N ARG A 232 -13.90 -14.99 2.21
CA ARG A 232 -14.32 -13.65 1.78
C ARG A 232 -13.29 -12.58 2.13
N ASN A 233 -12.79 -12.64 3.36
CA ASN A 233 -11.78 -11.72 3.87
C ASN A 233 -10.48 -11.74 3.05
N ILE A 234 -10.03 -12.92 2.61
CA ILE A 234 -8.84 -13.07 1.77
C ILE A 234 -9.07 -12.49 0.38
N PHE A 235 -10.22 -12.78 -0.23
CA PHE A 235 -10.56 -12.25 -1.55
C PHE A 235 -10.62 -10.72 -1.55
N THR A 236 -11.19 -10.10 -0.50
CA THR A 236 -11.22 -8.64 -0.35
C THR A 236 -9.81 -8.03 -0.30
N ILE A 237 -8.87 -8.61 0.45
CA ILE A 237 -7.48 -8.11 0.52
C ILE A 237 -6.82 -8.16 -0.85
N MET A 238 -6.93 -9.32 -1.53
CA MET A 238 -6.31 -9.52 -2.83
C MET A 238 -6.89 -8.56 -3.87
N PHE A 239 -8.22 -8.36 -3.84
CA PHE A 239 -8.92 -7.45 -4.74
C PHE A 239 -8.45 -6.00 -4.55
N VAL A 240 -8.39 -5.51 -3.31
CA VAL A 240 -7.90 -4.16 -3.00
C VAL A 240 -6.45 -4.01 -3.43
N PHE A 241 -5.58 -4.98 -3.11
CA PHE A 241 -4.17 -4.95 -3.51
C PHE A 241 -4.01 -4.86 -5.03
N VAL A 242 -4.76 -5.67 -5.78
CA VAL A 242 -4.74 -5.67 -7.26
C VAL A 242 -5.15 -4.30 -7.79
N ILE A 243 -6.29 -3.79 -7.38
CA ILE A 243 -6.84 -2.54 -7.92
C ILE A 243 -5.96 -1.34 -7.57
N CYS A 244 -5.46 -1.27 -6.34
CA CYS A 244 -4.64 -0.13 -5.92
C CYS A 244 -3.23 -0.17 -6.52
N PHE A 245 -2.56 -1.32 -6.52
CA PHE A 245 -1.12 -1.35 -6.81
C PHE A 245 -0.77 -1.82 -8.22
N VAL A 246 -1.50 -2.76 -8.83
CA VAL A 246 -1.13 -3.33 -10.15
C VAL A 246 -1.16 -2.26 -11.25
N PRO A 247 -2.19 -1.42 -11.39
CA PRO A 247 -2.23 -0.40 -12.43
C PRO A 247 -1.04 0.55 -12.37
N TYR A 248 -0.66 0.99 -11.16
CA TYR A 248 0.47 1.90 -10.98
C TYR A 248 1.78 1.28 -11.45
N HIS A 249 2.09 0.05 -11.04
CA HIS A 249 3.36 -0.58 -11.39
C HIS A 249 3.45 -0.92 -12.89
N LEU A 250 2.31 -1.23 -13.53
CA LEU A 250 2.23 -1.38 -14.99
C LEU A 250 2.52 -0.06 -15.73
N CYS A 251 2.01 1.08 -15.24
CA CYS A 251 2.25 2.39 -15.87
C CYS A 251 3.60 3.01 -15.51
N ARG A 252 4.13 2.73 -14.30
CA ARG A 252 5.37 3.34 -13.79
C ARG A 252 6.60 2.96 -14.60
N THR A 253 6.70 1.70 -15.02
CA THR A 253 7.84 1.18 -15.78
C THR A 253 8.01 1.87 -17.15
N PRO A 254 6.99 1.88 -18.05
CA PRO A 254 7.10 2.57 -19.33
C PRO A 254 7.22 4.08 -19.17
N TYR A 255 6.61 4.70 -18.14
CA TYR A 255 6.82 6.12 -17.86
C TYR A 255 8.27 6.43 -17.46
N THR A 256 8.90 5.60 -16.63
CA THR A 256 10.31 5.80 -16.24
C THR A 256 11.24 5.66 -17.44
N LEU A 257 11.00 4.67 -18.31
CA LEU A 257 11.72 4.50 -19.57
C LEU A 257 11.56 5.71 -20.49
N SER A 258 10.35 6.29 -20.58
CA SER A 258 10.09 7.43 -21.44
C SER A 258 10.74 8.74 -20.98
N GLN A 259 11.18 8.84 -19.71
CA GLN A 259 11.92 10.01 -19.22
C GLN A 259 13.42 9.97 -19.56
N ILE A 260 13.96 8.81 -19.94
CA ILE A 260 15.42 8.61 -20.14
C ILE A 260 15.73 8.23 -21.60
N SER A 261 14.79 7.62 -22.31
CA SER A 261 14.93 7.23 -23.71
C SER A 261 14.43 8.32 -24.66
N SER A 262 15.16 8.56 -25.75
CA SER A 262 14.78 9.47 -26.84
C SER A 262 13.75 8.87 -27.82
N HIS A 263 13.40 7.58 -27.68
CA HIS A 263 12.51 6.89 -28.61
C HIS A 263 11.02 7.20 -28.44
N PHE A 264 10.63 7.93 -27.39
CA PHE A 264 9.22 8.22 -27.12
C PHE A 264 8.81 9.57 -27.71
N THR A 265 7.73 9.58 -28.49
CA THR A 265 7.11 10.83 -28.95
C THR A 265 6.56 11.63 -27.77
N CYS A 266 6.43 12.96 -27.93
CA CYS A 266 5.89 13.81 -26.86
C CYS A 266 4.47 13.39 -26.45
N GLN A 267 3.62 12.99 -27.41
CA GLN A 267 2.27 12.51 -27.11
C GLN A 267 2.28 11.22 -26.27
N SER A 268 3.20 10.29 -26.57
CA SER A 268 3.39 9.08 -25.77
C SER A 268 3.86 9.41 -24.34
N GLN A 269 4.82 10.33 -24.19
CA GLN A 269 5.28 10.77 -22.87
C GLN A 269 4.15 11.42 -22.04
N LYS A 270 3.32 12.25 -22.68
CA LYS A 270 2.16 12.89 -22.06
C LYS A 270 1.11 11.87 -21.62
N SER A 271 0.80 10.88 -22.46
CA SER A 271 -0.14 9.80 -22.13
C SER A 271 0.36 8.95 -20.96
N LEU A 272 1.63 8.53 -21.00
CA LEU A 272 2.27 7.77 -19.92
C LEU A 272 2.31 8.55 -18.61
N PHE A 273 2.51 9.87 -18.67
CA PHE A 273 2.44 10.73 -17.50
C PHE A 273 1.07 10.70 -16.84
N TYR A 274 -0.03 10.92 -17.60
CA TYR A 274 -1.37 10.89 -17.03
C TYR A 274 -1.75 9.51 -16.51
N ALA A 275 -1.46 8.45 -17.29
CA ALA A 275 -1.71 7.08 -16.87
C ALA A 275 -1.01 6.80 -15.53
N LYS A 276 0.26 7.20 -15.40
CA LYS A 276 1.03 7.10 -14.15
C LYS A 276 0.42 7.94 -13.02
N GLU A 277 0.01 9.18 -13.26
CA GLU A 277 -0.57 10.03 -12.19
C GLU A 277 -1.92 9.49 -11.69
N PHE A 278 -2.84 9.11 -12.59
CA PHE A 278 -4.14 8.56 -12.18
C PHE A 278 -4.02 7.20 -11.49
N THR A 279 -3.14 6.33 -11.97
CA THR A 279 -2.88 5.06 -11.29
C THR A 279 -2.13 5.25 -9.97
N LEU A 280 -1.31 6.29 -9.84
CA LEU A 280 -0.68 6.66 -8.57
C LEU A 280 -1.71 7.18 -7.56
N VAL A 281 -2.69 7.98 -7.99
CA VAL A 281 -3.84 8.36 -7.14
C VAL A 281 -4.59 7.12 -6.65
N LEU A 282 -4.85 6.16 -7.54
CA LEU A 282 -5.51 4.90 -7.19
C LEU A 282 -4.68 4.07 -6.19
N SER A 283 -3.36 4.07 -6.33
CA SER A 283 -2.44 3.46 -5.36
C SER A 283 -2.44 4.19 -4.02
N ALA A 284 -2.49 5.53 -4.02
CA ALA A 284 -2.55 6.33 -2.80
C ALA A 284 -3.86 6.11 -2.03
N ALA A 285 -4.97 5.86 -2.74
CA ALA A 285 -6.27 5.55 -2.12
C ALA A 285 -6.24 4.29 -1.23
N ASN A 286 -5.20 3.44 -1.32
CA ASN A 286 -4.99 2.31 -0.43
C ASN A 286 -5.00 2.73 1.05
N VAL A 287 -4.47 3.91 1.39
CA VAL A 287 -4.49 4.42 2.77
C VAL A 287 -5.90 4.54 3.34
N CYS A 288 -6.93 4.75 2.51
CA CYS A 288 -8.32 4.78 2.95
C CYS A 288 -8.91 3.36 3.10
N LEU A 289 -8.43 2.42 2.29
CA LEU A 289 -8.99 1.06 2.22
C LEU A 289 -8.44 0.15 3.32
N ASP A 290 -7.22 0.41 3.81
CA ASP A 290 -6.58 -0.42 4.83
C ASP A 290 -7.34 -0.44 6.17
N PRO A 291 -7.81 0.70 6.72
CA PRO A 291 -8.70 0.71 7.88
C PRO A 291 -10.02 -0.06 7.68
N ILE A 292 -10.58 -0.01 6.47
CA ILE A 292 -11.77 -0.79 6.11
C ILE A 292 -11.44 -2.29 6.15
N ILE A 293 -10.28 -2.67 5.60
CA ILE A 293 -9.75 -4.02 5.69
C ILE A 293 -9.59 -4.43 7.17
N TYR A 294 -9.03 -3.58 8.03
CA TYR A 294 -8.87 -3.89 9.46
C TYR A 294 -10.20 -4.20 10.14
N PHE A 295 -11.23 -3.39 9.87
CA PHE A 295 -12.58 -3.61 10.38
C PHE A 295 -13.14 -4.97 9.96
N PHE A 296 -12.99 -5.39 8.70
CA PHE A 296 -13.50 -6.69 8.26
C PHE A 296 -12.66 -7.88 8.72
N LEU A 297 -11.34 -7.70 8.82
CA LEU A 297 -10.37 -8.77 9.08
C LEU A 297 -10.01 -9.00 10.54
N CYS A 298 -9.94 -7.95 11.36
CA CYS A 298 -9.33 -8.00 12.68
C CYS A 298 -10.40 -7.95 13.78
N LEU A 299 -10.74 -9.13 14.33
CA LEU A 299 -11.70 -9.20 15.44
C LEU A 299 -11.25 -8.41 16.68
N PRO A 300 -9.98 -8.51 17.15
CA PRO A 300 -9.51 -7.71 18.28
C PRO A 300 -9.63 -6.19 18.05
N PHE A 301 -9.39 -5.74 16.82
CA PHE A 301 -9.56 -4.34 16.44
C PHE A 301 -11.01 -3.90 16.56
N ARG A 302 -11.95 -4.68 15.98
CA ARG A 302 -13.39 -4.42 16.09
C ARG A 302 -13.84 -4.36 17.54
N GLU A 303 -13.53 -5.39 18.33
CA GLU A 303 -13.93 -5.46 19.74
C GLU A 303 -13.48 -4.21 20.51
N LYS A 304 -12.22 -3.78 20.29
CA LYS A 304 -11.73 -2.56 20.94
C LYS A 304 -12.39 -1.29 20.43
N LEU A 305 -12.63 -1.18 19.13
CA LEU A 305 -13.31 -0.04 18.52
C LEU A 305 -14.73 0.12 19.08
N TYR A 306 -15.52 -0.95 19.10
CA TYR A 306 -16.89 -0.92 19.65
C TYR A 306 -16.90 -0.59 21.15
N GLN A 307 -15.97 -1.18 21.92
CA GLN A 307 -15.83 -0.87 23.34
C GLN A 307 -15.53 0.61 23.58
N LYS A 308 -14.66 1.21 22.76
CA LYS A 308 -14.23 2.60 22.91
C LYS A 308 -15.26 3.62 22.41
N LEU A 309 -16.02 3.28 21.37
CA LEU A 309 -17.09 4.13 20.85
C LEU A 309 -18.41 3.95 21.62
N HIS A 310 -18.43 3.15 22.69
CA HIS A 310 -19.64 2.79 23.44
C HIS A 310 -20.78 2.24 22.55
N LEU A 311 -20.42 1.70 21.38
CA LEU A 311 -21.37 1.13 20.45
C LEU A 311 -21.65 -0.32 20.85
N LYS A 312 -22.92 -0.71 20.94
CA LYS A 312 -23.28 -2.13 21.09
C LYS A 312 -22.72 -2.88 19.87
N LEU A 313 -21.78 -3.78 20.09
CA LEU A 313 -21.39 -4.76 19.09
C LEU A 313 -22.65 -5.55 18.77
N LYS A 314 -23.28 -5.32 17.61
CA LYS A 314 -24.37 -6.19 17.15
C LYS A 314 -23.76 -7.59 17.16
N ALA A 315 -24.22 -8.43 18.07
CA ALA A 315 -23.69 -9.77 18.25
C ALA A 315 -23.91 -10.53 16.95
N SER A 316 -22.95 -10.45 16.02
CA SER A 316 -22.69 -11.57 15.14
C SER A 316 -22.41 -12.74 16.07
N ASN A 317 -22.92 -13.93 15.74
CA ASN A 317 -22.89 -15.19 16.50
C ASN A 317 -21.52 -15.62 17.13
N GLU A 318 -20.48 -14.80 17.02
CA GLU A 318 -19.17 -14.87 17.70
C GLU A 318 -19.26 -14.83 19.24
N LEU A 319 -20.23 -14.11 19.85
CA LEU A 319 -20.35 -14.07 21.32
C LEU A 319 -20.84 -15.40 21.90
N GLU A 320 -21.72 -16.11 21.20
CA GLU A 320 -22.19 -17.43 21.63
C GLU A 320 -21.15 -18.52 21.38
N ILE A 321 -20.39 -18.44 20.28
CA ILE A 321 -19.36 -19.44 19.95
C ILE A 321 -18.15 -19.34 20.91
N SER A 322 -17.74 -18.14 21.34
CA SER A 322 -16.64 -17.98 22.29
C SER A 322 -17.05 -18.36 23.73
N LYS A 323 -18.28 -18.03 24.16
CA LYS A 323 -18.84 -18.47 25.44
C LYS A 323 -19.07 -19.99 25.46
N SER A 324 -19.56 -20.58 24.37
CA SER A 324 -19.74 -22.03 24.24
C SER A 324 -18.41 -22.79 24.29
N ARG A 325 -17.35 -22.30 23.63
CA ARG A 325 -16.01 -22.90 23.72
C ARG A 325 -15.41 -22.84 25.13
N ARG A 326 -15.59 -21.71 25.83
CA ARG A 326 -15.11 -21.54 27.21
C ARG A 326 -15.90 -22.40 28.21
N SER A 327 -17.20 -22.59 27.96
CA SER A 327 -18.04 -23.51 28.73
C SER A 327 -17.70 -24.98 28.49
N ASN A 328 -17.37 -25.36 27.24
CA ASN A 328 -17.00 -26.75 26.92
C ASN A 328 -15.60 -27.12 27.43
N THR A 329 -14.64 -26.20 27.41
CA THR A 329 -13.32 -26.44 28.03
C THR A 329 -13.41 -26.56 29.54
N LEU A 330 -14.26 -25.76 30.21
CA LEU A 330 -14.52 -25.92 31.64
C LEU A 330 -15.22 -27.24 31.98
N ARG A 331 -16.14 -27.70 31.13
CA ARG A 331 -16.87 -28.97 31.33
C ARG A 331 -16.01 -30.20 31.05
N GLU A 332 -15.05 -30.12 30.12
CA GLU A 332 -14.05 -31.18 29.90
C GLU A 332 -13.03 -31.27 31.03
N SER A 333 -12.65 -30.14 31.65
CA SER A 333 -11.74 -30.17 32.82
C SER A 333 -12.39 -30.64 34.13
N ILE A 334 -13.72 -30.61 34.24
CA ILE A 334 -14.45 -31.12 35.43
C ILE A 334 -14.69 -32.64 35.34
N ASN A 335 -14.64 -33.23 34.13
CA ASN A 335 -14.85 -34.66 33.92
C ASN A 335 -13.54 -35.49 33.89
N ILE A 336 -12.40 -34.92 34.32
CA ILE A 336 -11.09 -35.58 34.41
C ILE A 336 -10.55 -35.58 35.86
N VAL A 337 -11.42 -35.42 36.87
CA VAL A 337 -11.06 -35.62 38.28
C VAL A 337 -11.92 -36.72 38.88
#